data_AF-A0A914EEH3-F1
#
_entry.id   AF-A0A914EEH3-F1
#
_cell.length_a   1.000
_cell.length_b   1.000
_cell.length_c   1.000
_cell.angle_alpha   90.00
_cell.angle_beta   90.00
_cell.angle_gamma   90.00
#
_symmetry.space_group_name_H-M   'P 1'
#
loop_
_entity.id
_entity.type
_entity.pdbx_description
1 polymer ?
#
loop_
_entity_poly.entity_id
_entity_poly.type
_entity_poly.pdbx_seq_one_letter_code
_entity_poly.pdbx_strand_id
1 'polypeptide(L)'
;MFLNTQIISGGPGLWAFALILSVILAAMIFFFTTFTHEPRFYKPVAAYVGFVLSVAWIYVIANEVVDVASMIGVMAGVSHELLGLTILAWANSINDMVADFSVARQGFPRMAISAAIGGPLFNLMIGFGLSFFIAKAQGKYITVRKSMF
;
A
#
# COMPACT_ATOMS: atom_id res chain seq x y z
N MET A 1 9.81 -11.92 30.00
CA MET A 1 8.69 -12.88 30.18
C MET A 1 8.38 -13.43 28.81
N PHE A 2 8.81 -14.66 28.59
CA PHE A 2 8.89 -15.34 27.31
C PHE A 2 7.52 -15.79 26.79
N LEU A 3 7.35 -15.74 25.46
CA LEU A 3 6.48 -16.57 24.62
C LEU A 3 4.99 -16.68 25.02
N ASN A 4 4.14 -15.92 24.33
CA ASN A 4 2.76 -16.35 24.04
C ASN A 4 2.36 -16.07 22.58
N THR A 5 3.12 -16.66 21.66
CA THR A 5 2.76 -16.85 20.24
C THR A 5 2.70 -18.35 19.91
N GLN A 6 2.29 -19.18 20.87
CA GLN A 6 2.13 -20.64 20.72
C GLN A 6 0.78 -21.03 20.08
N ILE A 7 0.20 -20.20 19.20
CA ILE A 7 -1.04 -20.56 18.48
C ILE A 7 -0.84 -20.86 16.99
N ILE A 8 0.39 -20.76 16.45
CA ILE A 8 0.68 -21.12 15.05
C ILE A 8 2.07 -21.77 14.91
N SER A 9 2.37 -22.80 15.69
CA SER A 9 3.62 -23.58 15.56
C SER A 9 3.48 -24.82 14.66
N GLY A 10 2.68 -24.74 13.60
CA GLY A 10 2.49 -25.86 12.67
C GLY A 10 1.32 -25.74 11.69
N GLY A 11 0.53 -24.66 11.75
CA GLY A 11 -0.51 -24.37 10.77
C GLY A 11 0.06 -23.64 9.55
N PRO A 12 -0.57 -23.78 8.36
CA PRO A 12 -0.19 -22.99 7.20
C PRO A 12 -0.39 -21.50 7.56
N GLY A 13 0.59 -20.63 7.26
CA GLY A 13 0.59 -19.26 7.79
C GLY A 13 -0.59 -18.39 7.30
N LEU A 14 -0.70 -17.15 7.79
CA LEU A 14 -1.82 -16.24 7.47
C LEU A 14 -2.08 -16.12 5.95
N TRP A 15 -1.03 -16.00 5.15
CA TRP A 15 -1.04 -16.09 3.68
C TRP A 15 -1.83 -17.28 3.11
N ALA A 16 -1.75 -18.46 3.71
CA ALA A 16 -2.43 -19.66 3.21
C ALA A 16 -3.94 -19.60 3.50
N PHE A 17 -4.34 -19.07 4.66
CA PHE A 17 -5.76 -18.84 4.96
C PHE A 17 -6.35 -17.76 4.05
N ALA A 18 -5.59 -16.71 3.73
CA ALA A 18 -6.01 -15.70 2.76
C ALA A 18 -6.13 -16.26 1.33
N LEU A 19 -5.19 -17.13 0.92
CA LEU A 19 -5.27 -17.87 -0.35
C LEU A 19 -6.48 -18.82 -0.41
N ILE A 20 -6.76 -19.54 0.67
CA ILE A 20 -7.92 -20.44 0.73
C ILE A 20 -9.22 -19.64 0.69
N LEU A 21 -9.35 -18.57 1.48
CA LEU A 21 -10.52 -17.70 1.51
C LEU A 21 -10.77 -17.04 0.14
N SER A 22 -9.71 -16.61 -0.52
CA SER A 22 -9.81 -15.98 -1.84
C SER A 22 -10.10 -16.97 -2.96
N VAL A 23 -9.56 -18.19 -2.92
CA VAL A 23 -9.94 -19.26 -3.84
C VAL A 23 -11.40 -19.64 -3.63
N ILE A 24 -11.88 -19.66 -2.39
CA ILE A 24 -13.30 -19.88 -2.07
C ILE A 24 -14.17 -18.73 -2.59
N LEU A 25 -13.77 -17.47 -2.40
CA LEU A 25 -14.48 -16.31 -2.93
C LEU A 25 -14.46 -16.26 -4.46
N ALA A 26 -13.33 -16.57 -5.09
CA ALA A 26 -13.19 -16.64 -6.55
C ALA A 26 -13.99 -17.80 -7.13
N ALA A 27 -13.98 -18.97 -6.49
CA ALA A 27 -14.82 -20.10 -6.85
C ALA A 27 -16.30 -19.76 -6.65
N MET A 28 -16.67 -19.07 -5.57
CA MET A 28 -18.04 -18.62 -5.32
C MET A 28 -18.48 -17.63 -6.42
N ILE A 29 -17.64 -16.67 -6.79
CA ILE A 29 -17.91 -15.77 -7.91
C ILE A 29 -18.02 -16.57 -9.22
N PHE A 30 -17.12 -17.52 -9.48
CA PHE A 30 -17.14 -18.33 -10.71
C PHE A 30 -18.40 -19.20 -10.80
N PHE A 31 -18.80 -19.86 -9.71
CA PHE A 31 -20.00 -20.69 -9.63
C PHE A 31 -21.30 -19.86 -9.67
N PHE A 32 -21.31 -18.64 -9.12
CA PHE A 32 -22.44 -17.71 -9.25
C PHE A 32 -22.40 -16.88 -10.54
N THR A 33 -21.34 -16.96 -11.34
CA THR A 33 -21.21 -16.26 -12.64
C THR A 33 -21.81 -17.13 -13.75
N THR A 34 -23.12 -17.03 -13.93
CA THR A 34 -23.79 -17.54 -15.13
C THR A 34 -23.60 -16.54 -16.28
N PHE A 35 -22.72 -16.85 -17.23
CA PHE A 35 -22.43 -16.10 -18.46
C PHE A 35 -23.57 -16.14 -19.51
N THR A 36 -24.84 -15.97 -19.13
CA THR A 36 -25.94 -16.22 -20.09
C THR A 36 -27.11 -15.23 -20.07
N HIS A 37 -27.19 -14.29 -19.11
CA HIS A 37 -28.12 -13.16 -19.22
C HIS A 37 -27.53 -11.87 -18.65
N GLU A 38 -27.81 -10.74 -19.31
CA GLU A 38 -27.26 -9.41 -18.99
C GLU A 38 -28.27 -8.55 -18.19
N PRO A 39 -28.40 -8.67 -16.86
CA PRO A 39 -29.23 -7.74 -16.08
C PRO A 39 -28.45 -6.45 -15.76
N ARG A 40 -28.88 -5.32 -16.32
CA ARG A 40 -28.32 -3.94 -16.22
C ARG A 40 -27.59 -3.51 -14.92
N PHE A 41 -27.85 -4.12 -13.76
CA PHE A 41 -27.24 -3.83 -12.46
C PHE A 41 -26.04 -4.73 -12.06
N TYR A 42 -25.65 -5.75 -12.84
CA TYR A 42 -24.51 -6.64 -12.48
C TYR A 42 -23.14 -5.95 -12.58
N LYS A 43 -22.96 -5.05 -13.56
CA LYS A 43 -21.68 -4.37 -13.84
C LYS A 43 -21.18 -3.52 -12.67
N PRO A 44 -21.99 -2.65 -12.03
CA PRO A 44 -21.51 -1.87 -10.89
C PRO A 44 -21.28 -2.75 -9.66
N VAL A 45 -22.17 -3.70 -9.34
CA VAL A 45 -22.03 -4.56 -8.16
C VAL A 45 -20.77 -5.42 -8.24
N ALA A 46 -20.50 -6.03 -9.40
CA ALA A 46 -19.26 -6.78 -9.62
C ALA A 46 -18.01 -5.89 -9.53
N ALA A 47 -18.08 -4.65 -10.02
CA ALA A 47 -16.98 -3.69 -9.90
C ALA A 47 -16.71 -3.28 -8.44
N TYR A 48 -17.76 -3.05 -7.63
CA TYR A 48 -17.61 -2.74 -6.21
C TYR A 48 -17.07 -3.94 -5.42
N VAL A 49 -17.57 -5.15 -5.67
CA VAL A 49 -17.06 -6.38 -5.04
C VAL A 49 -15.60 -6.63 -5.43
N GLY A 50 -15.26 -6.50 -6.72
CA GLY A 50 -13.90 -6.62 -7.21
C GLY A 50 -12.96 -5.57 -6.60
N PHE A 51 -13.42 -4.34 -6.43
CA PHE A 51 -12.65 -3.29 -5.76
C PHE A 51 -12.37 -3.64 -4.29
N VAL A 52 -13.39 -4.04 -3.52
CA VAL A 52 -13.21 -4.44 -2.11
C VAL A 52 -12.28 -5.64 -1.98
N LEU A 53 -12.41 -6.63 -2.86
CA LEU A 53 -11.51 -7.78 -2.90
C LEU A 53 -10.06 -7.36 -3.20
N SER A 54 -9.85 -6.45 -4.15
CA SER A 54 -8.52 -5.93 -4.46
C SER A 54 -7.89 -5.21 -3.26
N VAL A 55 -8.67 -4.41 -2.53
CA VAL A 55 -8.20 -3.72 -1.32
C VAL A 55 -7.79 -4.73 -0.24
N ALA A 56 -8.62 -5.75 -0.01
CA ALA A 56 -8.32 -6.81 0.95
C ALA A 56 -7.03 -7.56 0.58
N TRP A 57 -6.82 -7.84 -0.70
CA TRP A 57 -5.60 -8.48 -1.20
C TRP A 57 -4.35 -7.63 -1.04
N ILE A 58 -4.43 -6.35 -1.38
CA ILE A 58 -3.32 -5.41 -1.17
C ILE A 58 -2.94 -5.39 0.31
N TYR A 59 -3.93 -5.38 1.21
CA TYR A 59 -3.69 -5.40 2.65
C TYR A 59 -2.97 -6.68 3.11
N VAL A 60 -3.43 -7.86 2.66
CA VAL A 60 -2.77 -9.13 3.01
C VAL A 60 -1.33 -9.15 2.51
N ILE A 61 -1.10 -8.81 1.24
CA ILE A 61 0.25 -8.81 0.64
C ILE A 61 1.16 -7.80 1.37
N ALA A 62 0.64 -6.62 1.70
CA ALA A 62 1.41 -5.61 2.43
C ALA A 62 1.86 -6.11 3.81
N ASN A 63 1.00 -6.80 4.56
CA ASN A 63 1.39 -7.36 5.86
C ASN A 63 2.50 -8.40 5.71
N GLU A 64 2.37 -9.33 4.77
CA GLU A 64 3.39 -10.36 4.55
C GLU A 64 4.74 -9.77 4.13
N VAL A 65 4.72 -8.75 3.27
CA VAL A 65 5.95 -8.03 2.86
C VAL A 65 6.60 -7.33 4.05
N VAL A 66 5.81 -6.71 4.93
CA VAL A 66 6.30 -6.05 6.15
C VAL A 66 6.89 -7.08 7.11
N ASP A 67 6.25 -8.24 7.30
CA ASP A 67 6.77 -9.30 8.17
C ASP A 67 8.11 -9.85 7.67
N VAL A 68 8.24 -10.10 6.36
CA VAL A 68 9.51 -10.52 5.74
C VAL A 68 10.57 -9.42 5.87
N ALA A 69 10.22 -8.17 5.60
CA ALA A 69 11.13 -7.03 5.74
C ALA A 69 11.61 -6.86 7.19
N SER A 70 10.72 -7.11 8.17
CA SER A 70 11.06 -7.07 9.61
C SER A 70 12.09 -8.12 9.97
N MET A 71 11.93 -9.34 9.46
CA MET A 71 12.88 -10.42 9.68
C MET A 71 14.28 -10.05 9.15
N ILE A 72 14.34 -9.44 7.97
CA ILE A 72 15.59 -8.91 7.39
C ILE A 72 16.14 -7.75 8.24
N GLY A 73 15.28 -6.87 8.75
CA GLY A 73 15.66 -5.76 9.61
C GLY A 73 16.31 -6.17 10.92
N VAL A 74 15.77 -7.20 11.56
CA VAL A 74 16.36 -7.80 12.76
C VAL A 74 17.74 -8.38 12.46
N MET A 75 17.93 -9.03 11.31
CA MET A 75 19.24 -9.54 10.89
C MET A 75 20.24 -8.43 10.55
N ALA A 76 19.77 -7.31 9.99
CA ALA A 76 20.60 -6.17 9.61
C ALA A 76 20.85 -5.17 10.76
N GLY A 77 20.20 -5.33 11.92
CA GLY A 77 20.30 -4.40 13.06
C GLY A 77 19.59 -3.05 12.83
N VAL A 78 18.65 -2.99 11.89
CA VAL A 78 17.94 -1.76 11.49
C VAL A 78 16.54 -1.73 12.14
N SER A 79 16.07 -0.55 12.54
CA SER A 79 14.74 -0.40 13.13
C SER A 79 13.63 -0.68 12.11
N HIS A 80 12.56 -1.33 12.58
CA HIS A 80 11.39 -1.68 11.75
C HIS A 80 10.76 -0.46 11.07
N GLU A 81 10.71 0.68 11.76
CA GLU A 81 10.19 1.94 11.26
C GLU A 81 11.01 2.49 10.07
N LEU A 82 12.34 2.41 10.15
CA LEU A 82 13.23 2.86 9.09
C LEU A 82 13.12 1.95 7.86
N LEU A 83 12.96 0.65 8.05
CA LEU A 83 12.71 -0.30 6.97
C LEU A 83 11.35 -0.07 6.31
N GLY A 84 10.30 0.15 7.09
CA GLY A 84 8.98 0.50 6.58
C GLY A 84 9.01 1.80 5.77
N LEU A 85 9.65 2.84 6.30
CA LEU A 85 9.77 4.13 5.62
C LEU A 85 10.57 4.02 4.31
N THR A 86 11.67 3.27 4.29
CA THR A 86 12.50 3.11 3.08
C THR A 86 11.84 2.26 2.01
N ILE A 87 11.20 1.14 2.37
CA ILE A 87 10.46 0.30 1.42
C ILE A 87 9.28 1.08 0.82
N LEU A 88 8.53 1.83 1.64
CA LEU A 88 7.44 2.67 1.15
C LEU A 88 7.94 3.79 0.22
N ALA A 89 9.05 4.45 0.58
CA ALA A 89 9.66 5.48 -0.27
C ALA A 89 10.13 4.88 -1.61
N TRP A 90 10.79 3.71 -1.58
CA TRP A 90 11.29 3.04 -2.76
C TRP A 90 10.16 2.55 -3.67
N ALA A 91 9.09 1.98 -3.10
CA ALA A 91 7.90 1.56 -3.81
C ALA A 91 7.22 2.73 -4.55
N ASN A 92 7.12 3.89 -3.89
CA ASN A 92 6.59 5.09 -4.53
C ASN A 92 7.46 5.54 -5.72
N SER A 93 8.78 5.61 -5.53
CA SER A 93 9.70 6.02 -6.61
C SER A 93 9.72 5.07 -7.81
N ILE A 94 9.57 3.76 -7.60
CA ILE A 94 9.45 2.80 -8.70
C ILE A 94 8.16 3.01 -9.48
N ASN A 95 7.05 3.23 -8.78
CA ASN A 95 5.77 3.46 -9.44
C ASN A 95 5.81 4.72 -10.32
N ASP A 96 6.39 5.81 -9.80
CA ASP A 96 6.60 7.04 -10.57
C ASP A 96 7.52 6.79 -11.77
N MET A 97 8.63 6.05 -11.60
CA MET A 97 9.54 5.69 -12.69
C MET A 97 8.83 4.88 -13.80
N VAL A 98 7.96 3.94 -13.46
CA VAL A 98 7.21 3.14 -14.45
C VAL A 98 6.24 4.03 -15.23
N ALA A 99 5.55 4.95 -14.55
CA ALA A 99 4.65 5.89 -15.18
C ALA A 99 5.41 6.84 -16.14
N ASP A 100 6.50 7.43 -15.67
CA ASP A 100 7.33 8.34 -16.47
C ASP A 100 7.98 7.63 -17.66
N PHE A 101 8.43 6.39 -17.48
CA PHE A 101 8.97 5.56 -18.56
C PHE A 101 7.90 5.25 -19.62
N SER A 102 6.67 4.97 -19.20
CA SER A 102 5.54 4.74 -20.12
C SER A 102 5.24 5.99 -20.96
N VAL A 103 5.22 7.17 -20.35
CA VAL A 103 4.99 8.46 -21.02
C VAL A 103 6.15 8.83 -21.95
N ALA A 104 7.39 8.58 -21.52
CA ALA A 104 8.58 8.81 -22.34
C ALA A 104 8.55 7.93 -23.61
N ARG A 105 8.13 6.67 -23.48
CA ARG A 105 7.99 5.74 -24.61
C ARG A 105 6.89 6.13 -25.60
N GLN A 106 5.89 6.89 -25.16
CA GLN A 106 4.83 7.44 -26.02
C GLN A 106 5.29 8.68 -26.82
N GLY A 107 6.55 9.09 -26.70
CA GLY A 107 7.12 10.22 -27.45
C GLY A 107 7.08 11.56 -26.71
N PHE A 108 6.77 11.56 -25.41
CA PHE A 108 6.69 12.77 -24.58
C PHE A 108 7.76 12.83 -23.47
N PRO A 109 9.07 12.74 -23.78
CA PRO A 109 10.13 12.69 -22.76
C PRO A 109 10.22 13.97 -21.92
N ARG A 110 9.92 15.14 -22.51
CA ARG A 110 9.89 16.42 -21.77
C ARG A 110 8.81 16.44 -20.70
N MET A 111 7.67 15.79 -20.96
CA MET A 111 6.58 15.67 -20.01
C MET A 111 6.96 14.70 -18.88
N ALA A 112 7.56 13.55 -19.22
CA ALA A 112 8.05 12.58 -18.25
C ALA A 112 9.08 13.19 -17.27
N ILE A 113 10.04 13.99 -17.75
CA ILE A 113 11.02 14.66 -16.87
C ILE A 113 10.32 15.65 -15.91
N SER A 114 9.33 16.40 -16.41
CA SER A 114 8.57 17.31 -15.57
C SER A 114 7.72 16.59 -14.51
N ALA A 115 7.18 15.41 -14.84
CA ALA A 115 6.40 14.58 -13.95
C ALA A 115 7.28 13.89 -12.88
N ALA A 116 8.45 13.38 -13.26
CA ALA A 116 9.42 12.77 -12.35
C ALA A 116 9.88 13.73 -11.22
N ILE A 117 9.99 15.02 -11.53
CA ILE A 117 10.36 16.07 -10.55
C ILE A 117 9.11 16.59 -9.85
N GLY A 118 8.05 16.85 -10.60
CA GLY A 118 6.82 17.47 -10.11
C GLY A 118 6.03 16.57 -9.16
N GLY A 119 6.01 15.25 -9.39
CA GLY A 119 5.25 14.28 -8.58
C GLY A 119 5.68 14.27 -7.11
N PRO A 120 6.97 14.00 -6.80
CA PRO A 120 7.46 14.03 -5.42
C PRO A 120 7.36 15.42 -4.78
N LEU A 121 7.64 16.49 -5.52
CA LEU A 121 7.51 17.86 -5.00
C LEU A 121 6.07 18.23 -4.65
N PHE A 122 5.12 17.85 -5.51
CA PHE A 122 3.70 18.07 -5.27
C PHE A 122 3.22 17.25 -4.06
N ASN A 123 3.63 15.98 -3.96
CA ASN A 123 3.30 15.14 -2.82
C ASN A 123 3.86 15.71 -1.50
N LEU A 124 5.09 16.26 -1.52
CA LEU A 124 5.66 16.96 -0.38
C LEU A 124 4.86 18.21 0.00
N MET A 125 4.54 19.04 -0.98
CA MET A 125 3.85 20.32 -0.75
C MET A 125 2.42 20.11 -0.25
N ILE A 126 1.68 19.17 -0.83
CA ILE A 126 0.32 18.84 -0.39
C ILE A 126 0.35 18.06 0.92
N GLY A 127 1.18 17.02 1.03
CA GLY A 127 1.27 16.18 2.21
C GLY A 127 1.68 16.97 3.45
N PHE A 128 2.83 17.65 3.41
CA PHE A 128 3.28 18.46 4.54
C PHE A 128 2.53 19.78 4.66
N GLY A 129 2.27 20.47 3.55
CA GLY A 129 1.62 21.78 3.56
C GLY A 129 0.19 21.73 4.08
N LEU A 130 -0.63 20.76 3.64
CA LEU A 130 -1.97 20.58 4.21
C LEU A 130 -1.91 20.11 5.66
N SER A 131 -1.00 19.20 6.01
CA SER A 131 -0.86 18.74 7.39
C SER A 131 -0.55 19.88 8.36
N PHE A 132 0.38 20.78 7.99
CA PHE A 132 0.68 21.97 8.80
C PHE A 132 -0.44 23.00 8.78
N PHE A 133 -1.12 23.18 7.65
CA PHE A 133 -2.27 24.07 7.56
C PHE A 133 -3.41 23.62 8.48
N ILE A 134 -3.74 22.32 8.47
CA ILE A 134 -4.75 21.71 9.35
C ILE A 134 -4.31 21.80 10.81
N ALA A 135 -3.06 21.50 11.13
CA ALA A 135 -2.54 21.61 12.50
C ALA A 135 -2.64 23.05 13.05
N LYS A 136 -2.33 24.04 12.20
CA LYS A 136 -2.49 25.47 12.52
C LYS A 136 -3.97 25.85 12.67
N ALA A 137 -4.84 25.38 11.78
CA ALA A 137 -6.28 25.64 11.83
C ALA A 137 -6.94 25.03 13.09
N GLN A 138 -6.42 23.90 13.59
CA GLN A 138 -6.84 23.27 14.84
C GLN A 138 -6.28 23.94 16.10
N GLY A 139 -5.49 25.03 15.97
CA GLY A 139 -4.92 25.76 17.11
C GLY A 139 -3.82 24.99 17.86
N LYS A 140 -3.23 23.95 17.24
CA LYS A 140 -2.16 23.15 17.85
C LYS A 140 -0.81 23.84 17.60
N TYR A 141 -0.31 24.54 18.61
CA TYR A 141 1.03 25.13 18.58
C TYR A 141 2.07 24.06 18.90
N ILE A 142 2.96 23.74 17.96
CA ILE A 142 4.14 22.92 18.24
C ILE A 142 5.16 23.84 18.89
N THR A 143 5.22 23.84 20.22
CA THR A 143 6.28 24.54 20.97
C THR A 143 7.60 23.79 20.71
N VAL A 144 8.40 24.29 19.78
CA VAL A 144 9.78 23.82 19.57
C VAL A 144 10.57 24.19 20.83
N ARG A 145 10.70 23.24 21.77
CA ARG A 145 11.56 23.39 22.95
C ARG A 145 13.01 23.50 22.46
N LYS A 146 13.54 24.72 22.38
CA LYS A 146 14.98 24.97 22.31
C LYS A 146 15.60 24.58 23.66
N SER A 147 15.94 23.30 23.85
CA SER A 147 16.77 22.87 24.99
C SER A 147 17.75 21.78 24.57
N MET A 148 18.52 22.07 23.52
CA MET A 148 19.77 21.34 23.23
C MET A 148 20.69 22.19 22.35
N PHE A 149 21.07 23.36 22.89
CA PHE A 149 22.45 23.83 22.84
C PHE A 149 22.87 24.03 24.30
#